data_AF-A0A1B8B6A4-F1
#
_entry.id   AF-A0A1B8B6A4-F1
#
_cell.length_a   1.000
_cell.length_b   1.000
_cell.length_c   1.000
_cell.angle_alpha   90.00
_cell.angle_beta   90.00
_cell.angle_gamma   90.00
#
_symmetry.space_group_name_H-M   'P 1'
#
loop_
_entity.id
_entity.type
_entity.pdbx_description
1 polymer ?
#
loop_
_entity_poly.entity_id
_entity_poly.type
_entity_poly.pdbx_seq_one_letter_code
_entity_poly.pdbx_strand_id
1 'polypeptide(L)'
;MSAPESQPGVEGDEYEKTLLQLRCFDTMFLVDDSENMQPYWSEIKTLIERIAPICAKHDPDGVDLYFVNHRPGGVLAKLPGVQSIRKSGYTHIGGFAGSMLLTSKGKQVGAIFDKVKPAGKCNMGARLGGLLKWYCDKFTGGEEKAALNIIVLTAGSFDDDIKTPLIQAARTLDEAKAPIHQAGVQLFRLGGPDLVRQKTLQHLDDELHKEAGTRDIVDTVTWSGHGTSMSDDELLKIVLGAVIKKIDVRAAELHLDEAATTTRADREYDEGNVI
;
A
#
# COMPACT_ATOMS: atom_id res chain seq x y z
N MET A 1 7.23 -31.54 39.29
CA MET A 1 6.37 -30.45 38.79
C MET A 1 6.92 -30.04 37.44
N SER A 2 6.34 -30.58 36.36
CA SER A 2 6.76 -30.25 35.00
C SER A 2 6.20 -28.87 34.63
N ALA A 3 7.04 -28.01 34.06
CA ALA A 3 6.63 -26.73 33.51
C ALA A 3 5.59 -26.92 32.39
N PRO A 4 4.64 -25.99 32.20
CA PRO A 4 3.69 -26.09 31.10
C PRO A 4 4.42 -25.94 29.76
N GLU A 5 4.25 -26.94 28.88
CA GLU A 5 4.64 -26.86 27.48
C GLU A 5 3.81 -25.76 26.78
N SER A 6 4.48 -24.75 26.22
CA SER A 6 3.83 -23.78 25.33
C SER A 6 3.46 -24.48 24.02
N GLN A 7 2.16 -24.55 23.71
CA GLN A 7 1.65 -25.16 22.47
C GLN A 7 2.02 -24.30 21.24
N PRO A 8 2.80 -24.81 20.27
CA PRO A 8 3.32 -24.01 19.15
C PRO A 8 2.39 -23.95 17.93
N GLY A 9 1.05 -23.94 18.11
CA GLY A 9 0.10 -24.15 17.00
C GLY A 9 -1.06 -23.16 16.82
N VAL A 10 -1.30 -22.26 17.78
CA VAL A 10 -2.50 -21.39 17.76
C VAL A 10 -2.22 -20.02 17.12
N GLU A 11 -1.06 -19.41 17.40
CA GLU A 11 -0.69 -18.09 16.85
C GLU A 11 -0.45 -18.11 15.33
N GLY A 12 0.16 -19.18 14.81
CA GLY A 12 0.45 -19.29 13.37
C GLY A 12 -0.79 -19.43 12.48
N ASP A 13 -1.87 -20.03 13.00
CA ASP A 13 -3.15 -20.16 12.28
C ASP A 13 -3.91 -18.83 12.24
N GLU A 14 -3.85 -18.04 13.32
CA GLU A 14 -4.46 -16.71 13.36
C GLU A 14 -3.75 -15.69 12.47
N TYR A 15 -2.41 -15.75 12.43
CA TYR A 15 -1.60 -14.92 11.55
C TYR A 15 -1.95 -15.14 10.06
N GLU A 16 -1.95 -16.40 9.60
CA GLU A 16 -2.28 -16.72 8.21
C GLU A 16 -3.74 -16.36 7.87
N LYS A 17 -4.69 -16.60 8.78
CA LYS A 17 -6.09 -16.16 8.61
C LYS A 17 -6.23 -14.65 8.47
N THR A 18 -5.41 -13.89 9.19
CA THR A 18 -5.42 -12.43 9.09
C THR A 18 -4.86 -11.98 7.73
N LEU A 19 -3.77 -12.61 7.26
CA LEU A 19 -3.23 -12.35 5.91
C LEU A 19 -4.17 -12.76 4.78
N LEU A 20 -5.01 -13.78 4.96
CA LEU A 20 -6.01 -14.17 3.95
C LEU A 20 -6.99 -13.02 3.63
N GLN A 21 -7.21 -12.07 4.54
CA GLN A 21 -8.07 -10.92 4.29
C GLN A 21 -7.52 -10.02 3.18
N LEU A 22 -6.21 -10.04 2.90
CA LEU A 22 -5.59 -9.33 1.78
C LEU A 22 -6.19 -9.69 0.42
N ARG A 23 -6.80 -10.88 0.28
CA ARG A 23 -7.47 -11.30 -0.95
C ARG A 23 -8.61 -10.38 -1.39
N CYS A 24 -9.15 -9.60 -0.45
CA CYS A 24 -10.24 -8.67 -0.71
C CYS A 24 -9.75 -7.30 -1.20
N PHE A 25 -8.45 -7.05 -1.14
CA PHE A 25 -7.84 -5.77 -1.43
C PHE A 25 -6.98 -5.82 -2.69
N ASP A 26 -7.03 -4.77 -3.49
CA ASP A 26 -5.99 -4.41 -4.46
C ASP A 26 -4.88 -3.70 -3.68
N THR A 27 -3.73 -4.36 -3.53
CA THR A 27 -2.61 -3.84 -2.72
C THR A 27 -1.59 -3.12 -3.58
N MET A 28 -1.36 -1.83 -3.27
CA MET A 28 -0.39 -0.98 -3.95
C MET A 28 0.65 -0.43 -2.97
N PHE A 29 1.92 -0.51 -3.34
CA PHE A 29 2.99 0.21 -2.68
C PHE A 29 3.24 1.55 -3.37
N LEU A 30 3.33 2.64 -2.61
CA LEU A 30 3.78 3.94 -3.09
C LEU A 30 5.05 4.35 -2.34
N VAL A 31 6.17 4.33 -3.03
CA VAL A 31 7.49 4.58 -2.44
C VAL A 31 7.91 6.02 -2.71
N ASP A 32 8.16 6.76 -1.64
CA ASP A 32 8.88 8.02 -1.68
C ASP A 32 10.31 7.75 -2.19
N ASP A 33 10.64 8.30 -3.36
CA ASP A 33 11.98 8.30 -3.94
C ASP A 33 12.54 9.72 -4.03
N SER A 34 12.12 10.62 -3.14
CA SER A 34 12.68 11.97 -3.01
C SER A 34 14.08 11.98 -2.38
N GLU A 35 14.77 13.11 -2.45
CA GLU A 35 16.11 13.27 -1.87
C GLU A 35 16.15 12.97 -0.35
N ASN A 36 15.07 13.23 0.38
CA ASN A 36 14.97 12.95 1.82
C ASN A 36 15.09 11.45 2.17
N MET A 37 14.97 10.58 1.17
CA MET A 37 15.04 9.13 1.32
C MET A 37 16.45 8.56 1.18
N GLN A 38 17.43 9.38 0.81
CA GLN A 38 18.84 8.96 0.70
C GLN A 38 19.34 8.16 1.92
N PRO A 39 19.10 8.58 3.18
CA PRO A 39 19.61 7.84 4.34
C PRO A 39 18.90 6.51 4.59
N TYR A 40 17.69 6.31 4.04
CA TYR A 40 16.79 5.20 4.37
C TYR A 40 16.57 4.25 3.19
N TRP A 41 17.20 4.50 2.04
CA TRP A 41 16.89 3.78 0.81
C TRP A 41 17.20 2.28 0.89
N SER A 42 18.29 1.90 1.56
CA SER A 42 18.63 0.50 1.80
C SER A 42 17.64 -0.19 2.73
N GLU A 43 17.14 0.53 3.73
CA GLU A 43 16.14 0.02 4.67
C GLU A 43 14.81 -0.23 3.96
N ILE A 44 14.35 0.72 3.13
CA ILE A 44 13.16 0.52 2.30
C ILE A 44 13.32 -0.69 1.38
N LYS A 45 14.47 -0.81 0.69
CA LYS A 45 14.72 -1.95 -0.19
C LYS A 45 14.58 -3.28 0.56
N THR A 46 15.13 -3.35 1.76
CA THR A 46 15.07 -4.56 2.60
C THR A 46 13.65 -4.84 3.08
N LEU A 47 12.93 -3.79 3.49
CA LEU A 47 11.54 -3.91 3.92
C LEU A 47 10.64 -4.41 2.79
N ILE A 48 10.74 -3.81 1.61
CA ILE A 48 9.86 -4.14 0.49
C ILE A 48 10.15 -5.54 -0.07
N GLU A 49 11.41 -5.98 -0.07
CA GLU A 49 11.79 -7.37 -0.39
C GLU A 49 11.15 -8.38 0.56
N ARG A 50 10.84 -7.96 1.79
CA ARG A 50 10.15 -8.80 2.79
C ARG A 50 8.63 -8.75 2.66
N ILE A 51 8.01 -7.57 2.59
CA ILE A 51 6.54 -7.42 2.68
C ILE A 51 5.82 -7.64 1.35
N ALA A 52 6.43 -7.29 0.22
CA ALA A 52 5.75 -7.39 -1.08
C ALA A 52 5.45 -8.85 -1.48
N PRO A 53 6.35 -9.84 -1.28
CA PRO A 53 6.02 -11.24 -1.55
C PRO A 53 4.88 -11.78 -0.68
N ILE A 54 4.78 -11.33 0.56
CA ILE A 54 3.69 -11.72 1.47
C ILE A 54 2.38 -11.16 0.93
N CYS A 55 2.31 -9.86 0.62
CA CYS A 55 1.11 -9.25 0.07
C CYS A 55 0.71 -9.91 -1.26
N ALA A 56 1.66 -10.11 -2.16
CA ALA A 56 1.42 -10.71 -3.47
C ALA A 56 0.92 -12.17 -3.40
N LYS A 57 1.39 -12.95 -2.42
CA LYS A 57 0.89 -14.32 -2.20
C LYS A 57 -0.62 -14.34 -1.91
N HIS A 58 -1.13 -13.27 -1.30
CA HIS A 58 -2.52 -13.15 -0.90
C HIS A 58 -3.33 -12.20 -1.79
N ASP A 59 -2.75 -11.60 -2.82
CA ASP A 59 -3.44 -10.75 -3.80
C ASP A 59 -3.60 -11.53 -5.13
N PRO A 60 -4.83 -11.85 -5.59
CA PRO A 60 -5.06 -12.75 -6.72
C PRO A 60 -4.31 -12.42 -8.02
N ASP A 61 -4.08 -11.13 -8.30
CA ASP A 61 -3.37 -10.67 -9.49
C ASP A 61 -2.02 -9.98 -9.15
N GLY A 62 -1.56 -10.15 -7.91
CA GLY A 62 -0.32 -9.58 -7.40
C GLY A 62 -0.46 -8.13 -6.93
N VAL A 63 0.67 -7.56 -6.49
CA VAL A 63 0.71 -6.18 -6.00
C VAL A 63 1.31 -5.24 -7.01
N ASP A 64 1.06 -3.95 -6.83
CA ASP A 64 1.70 -2.92 -7.65
C ASP A 64 2.70 -2.09 -6.86
N LEU A 65 3.71 -1.58 -7.56
CA LEU A 65 4.73 -0.71 -7.00
C LEU A 65 4.85 0.57 -7.82
N TYR A 66 4.53 1.69 -7.18
CA TYR A 66 4.70 3.03 -7.69
C TYR A 66 5.78 3.76 -6.91
N PHE A 67 6.41 4.72 -7.58
CA PHE A 67 7.28 5.70 -6.95
C PHE A 67 6.67 7.10 -7.09
N VAL A 68 7.05 8.02 -6.20
CA VAL A 68 6.64 9.43 -6.29
C VAL A 68 7.14 10.05 -7.59
N ASN A 69 8.43 9.90 -7.90
CA ASN A 69 9.11 10.53 -9.03
C ASN A 69 9.43 9.58 -10.18
N HIS A 70 9.88 8.36 -9.87
CA HIS A 70 10.27 7.38 -10.89
C HIS A 70 9.07 6.82 -11.65
N ARG A 71 9.27 6.59 -12.95
CA ARG A 71 8.30 5.98 -13.86
C ARG A 71 9.02 4.93 -14.71
N PRO A 72 8.49 3.71 -14.86
CA PRO A 72 8.96 2.80 -15.89
C PRO A 72 8.72 3.43 -17.27
N GLY A 73 9.63 3.21 -18.23
CA GLY A 73 9.61 3.89 -19.54
C GLY A 73 10.34 5.24 -19.61
N GLY A 74 10.89 5.73 -18.49
CA GLY A 74 11.81 6.87 -18.48
C GLY A 74 11.15 8.25 -18.61
N VAL A 75 11.88 9.24 -19.12
CA VAL A 75 11.46 10.66 -19.11
C VAL A 75 10.19 10.91 -19.91
N LEU A 76 10.01 10.22 -21.04
CA LEU A 76 8.84 10.39 -21.91
C LEU A 76 7.54 9.99 -21.20
N ALA A 77 7.60 8.97 -20.35
CA ALA A 77 6.47 8.51 -19.54
C ALA A 77 6.01 9.53 -18.49
N LYS A 78 6.82 10.57 -18.19
CA LYS A 78 6.45 11.65 -17.27
C LYS A 78 5.61 12.76 -17.93
N LEU A 79 5.48 12.76 -19.26
CA LEU A 79 4.72 13.79 -19.95
C LEU A 79 3.21 13.64 -19.69
N PRO A 80 2.50 14.74 -19.39
CA PRO A 80 1.05 14.70 -19.19
C PRO A 80 0.32 14.06 -20.38
N GLY A 81 -0.59 13.14 -20.10
CA GLY A 81 -1.40 12.46 -21.12
C GLY A 81 -0.68 11.34 -21.90
N VAL A 82 0.62 11.13 -21.70
CA VAL A 82 1.35 10.03 -22.38
C VAL A 82 1.10 8.69 -21.71
N GLN A 83 1.07 8.64 -20.39
CA GLN A 83 0.85 7.41 -19.65
C GLN A 83 -0.25 7.62 -18.61
N SER A 84 -1.22 6.70 -18.58
CA SER A 84 -2.19 6.62 -17.47
C SER A 84 -1.44 6.44 -16.16
N ILE A 85 -1.90 7.07 -15.08
CA ILE A 85 -1.29 6.91 -13.75
C ILE A 85 -1.18 5.45 -13.33
N ARG A 86 -2.16 4.62 -13.72
CA ARG A 86 -2.16 3.17 -13.45
C ARG A 86 -1.07 2.41 -14.23
N LYS A 87 -0.71 2.86 -15.44
CA LYS A 87 0.36 2.24 -16.24
C LYS A 87 1.75 2.77 -15.86
N SER A 88 1.85 3.63 -14.85
CA SER A 88 3.05 4.40 -14.55
C SER A 88 3.85 3.87 -13.35
N GLY A 89 3.61 2.60 -13.00
CA GLY A 89 4.32 1.83 -11.99
C GLY A 89 4.59 0.41 -12.49
N TYR A 90 5.20 -0.40 -11.64
CA TYR A 90 5.42 -1.81 -11.89
C TYR A 90 4.20 -2.58 -11.37
N THR A 91 3.46 -3.24 -12.25
CA THR A 91 2.17 -3.85 -11.90
C THR A 91 2.21 -5.37 -11.92
N HIS A 92 1.29 -6.03 -11.21
CA HIS A 92 1.16 -7.50 -11.15
C HIS A 92 2.38 -8.24 -10.58
N ILE A 93 3.08 -7.61 -9.63
CA ILE A 93 4.23 -8.21 -8.99
C ILE A 93 3.77 -9.40 -8.13
N GLY A 94 4.27 -10.59 -8.45
CA GLY A 94 3.95 -11.84 -7.77
C GLY A 94 2.56 -12.40 -8.09
N GLY A 95 1.82 -11.78 -9.01
CA GLY A 95 0.51 -12.24 -9.45
C GLY A 95 0.57 -13.46 -10.35
N PHE A 96 -0.59 -14.09 -10.58
CA PHE A 96 -0.73 -15.23 -11.48
C PHE A 96 -1.85 -14.98 -12.50
N ALA A 97 -1.62 -15.35 -13.78
CA ALA A 97 -2.70 -15.53 -14.75
C ALA A 97 -2.82 -17.02 -15.08
N GLY A 98 -3.88 -17.65 -14.58
CA GLY A 98 -4.01 -19.11 -14.60
C GLY A 98 -2.89 -19.76 -13.77
N SER A 99 -2.11 -20.66 -14.38
CA SER A 99 -0.95 -21.29 -13.72
C SER A 99 0.36 -20.54 -13.95
N MET A 100 0.36 -19.44 -14.70
CA MET A 100 1.57 -18.69 -15.06
C MET A 100 1.80 -17.56 -14.07
N LEU A 101 2.96 -17.59 -13.40
CA LEU A 101 3.43 -16.46 -12.59
C LEU A 101 3.67 -15.26 -13.54
N LEU A 102 3.00 -14.14 -13.27
CA LEU A 102 3.08 -12.91 -14.07
C LEU A 102 4.41 -12.19 -13.90
N THR A 103 5.16 -12.50 -12.83
CA THR A 103 6.56 -12.09 -12.69
C THR A 103 7.46 -13.09 -13.40
N SER A 104 8.08 -12.66 -14.49
CA SER A 104 9.08 -13.45 -15.19
C SER A 104 10.21 -13.83 -14.22
N LYS A 105 10.43 -15.14 -14.05
CA LYS A 105 11.56 -15.81 -13.39
C LYS A 105 12.66 -14.88 -12.83
N GLY A 106 12.62 -14.65 -11.52
CA GLY A 106 13.83 -14.40 -10.73
C GLY A 106 14.25 -12.95 -10.46
N LYS A 107 13.49 -11.93 -10.89
CA LYS A 107 13.75 -10.56 -10.46
C LYS A 107 12.82 -10.16 -9.33
N GLN A 108 13.36 -10.20 -8.13
CA GLN A 108 12.73 -9.73 -6.90
C GLN A 108 12.51 -8.22 -6.97
N VAL A 109 11.56 -7.68 -6.18
CA VAL A 109 11.30 -6.24 -6.06
C VAL A 109 12.60 -5.44 -5.86
N GLY A 110 13.61 -6.04 -5.22
CA GLY A 110 14.96 -5.52 -5.10
C GLY A 110 15.63 -5.03 -6.39
N ALA A 111 15.41 -5.72 -7.52
CA ALA A 111 16.00 -5.36 -8.80
C ALA A 111 15.42 -4.05 -9.37
N ILE A 112 14.22 -3.64 -8.93
CA ILE A 112 13.64 -2.34 -9.26
C ILE A 112 14.40 -1.24 -8.52
N PHE A 113 14.70 -1.46 -7.24
CA PHE A 113 15.44 -0.52 -6.39
C PHE A 113 16.89 -0.31 -6.83
N ASP A 114 17.46 -1.25 -7.58
CA ASP A 114 18.78 -1.05 -8.19
C ASP A 114 18.76 0.00 -9.31
N LYS A 115 17.62 0.17 -9.97
CA LYS A 115 17.40 1.14 -11.07
C LYS A 115 16.92 2.51 -10.60
N VAL A 116 16.40 2.60 -9.37
CA VAL A 116 15.84 3.84 -8.82
C VAL A 116 16.79 4.39 -7.77
N LYS A 117 17.05 5.69 -7.83
CA LYS A 117 17.86 6.42 -6.84
C LYS A 117 17.04 7.56 -6.25
N PRO A 118 17.10 7.79 -4.93
CA PRO A 118 16.39 8.90 -4.29
C PRO A 118 16.82 10.25 -4.89
N ALA A 119 15.89 11.02 -5.43
CA ALA A 119 16.17 12.32 -6.02
C ALA A 119 14.91 13.18 -6.15
N GLY A 120 15.10 14.49 -6.14
CA GLY A 120 14.01 15.44 -6.35
C GLY A 120 13.08 15.58 -5.15
N LYS A 121 11.94 16.22 -5.39
CA LYS A 121 10.95 16.58 -4.37
C LYS A 121 10.01 15.43 -4.04
N CYS A 122 9.45 15.45 -2.85
CA CYS A 122 8.37 14.55 -2.45
C CYS A 122 7.01 15.19 -2.74
N ASN A 123 6.59 15.17 -4.01
CA ASN A 123 5.24 15.57 -4.40
C ASN A 123 4.24 14.41 -4.17
N MET A 124 4.14 13.98 -2.91
CA MET A 124 3.34 12.84 -2.49
C MET A 124 1.86 13.07 -2.75
N GLY A 125 1.35 14.27 -2.46
CA GLY A 125 -0.05 14.63 -2.63
C GLY A 125 -0.51 14.47 -4.07
N ALA A 126 0.26 15.00 -5.03
CA ALA A 126 -0.03 14.86 -6.45
C ALA A 126 -0.03 13.40 -6.91
N ARG A 127 0.96 12.60 -6.47
CA ARG A 127 1.08 11.21 -6.88
C ARG A 127 -0.01 10.33 -6.27
N LEU A 128 -0.16 10.38 -4.95
CA LEU A 128 -1.18 9.65 -4.21
C LEU A 128 -2.59 10.05 -4.67
N GLY A 129 -2.82 11.35 -4.83
CA GLY A 129 -4.10 11.89 -5.26
C GLY A 129 -4.51 11.41 -6.64
N GLY A 130 -3.58 11.31 -7.59
CA GLY A 130 -3.89 10.76 -8.89
C GLY A 130 -4.25 9.27 -8.87
N LEU A 131 -3.60 8.47 -8.01
CA LEU A 131 -3.94 7.05 -7.81
C LEU A 131 -5.31 6.90 -7.15
N LEU A 132 -5.57 7.63 -6.07
CA LEU A 132 -6.84 7.63 -5.35
C LEU A 132 -8.00 8.10 -6.25
N LYS A 133 -7.78 9.16 -7.04
CA LYS A 133 -8.78 9.66 -7.98
C LYS A 133 -9.11 8.60 -9.02
N TRP A 134 -8.11 8.00 -9.65
CA TRP A 134 -8.32 6.93 -10.64
C TRP A 134 -9.16 5.79 -10.03
N TYR A 135 -8.82 5.36 -8.82
CA TYR A 135 -9.58 4.31 -8.13
C TYR A 135 -11.02 4.73 -7.85
N CYS A 136 -11.25 5.93 -7.30
CA CYS A 136 -12.59 6.43 -7.01
C CYS A 136 -13.44 6.55 -8.27
N ASP A 137 -12.87 7.02 -9.39
CA ASP A 137 -13.55 7.08 -10.69
C ASP A 137 -13.99 5.68 -11.15
N LYS A 138 -13.13 4.67 -11.00
CA LYS A 138 -13.44 3.27 -11.39
C LYS A 138 -14.44 2.60 -10.45
N PHE A 139 -14.33 2.85 -9.16
CA PHE A 139 -15.27 2.35 -8.16
C PHE A 139 -16.67 2.91 -8.39
N THR A 140 -16.78 4.24 -8.52
CA THR A 140 -18.07 4.90 -8.76
C THR A 140 -18.66 4.58 -10.14
N GLY A 141 -17.82 4.28 -11.13
CA GLY A 141 -18.22 3.75 -12.43
C GLY A 141 -18.68 2.28 -12.42
N GLY A 142 -18.50 1.56 -11.31
CA GLY A 142 -18.82 0.13 -11.18
C GLY A 142 -17.85 -0.81 -11.90
N GLU A 143 -16.71 -0.27 -12.36
CA GLU A 143 -15.63 -1.03 -13.03
C GLU A 143 -14.69 -1.69 -12.00
N GLU A 144 -14.57 -1.11 -10.81
CA GLU A 144 -13.75 -1.61 -9.70
C GLU A 144 -14.62 -1.93 -8.48
N LYS A 145 -14.47 -3.13 -7.93
CA LYS A 145 -15.21 -3.59 -6.74
C LYS A 145 -14.27 -4.02 -5.62
N ALA A 146 -13.00 -4.32 -5.91
CA ALA A 146 -12.04 -4.65 -4.87
C ALA A 146 -11.82 -3.42 -3.97
N ALA A 147 -11.63 -3.66 -2.68
CA ALA A 147 -11.21 -2.60 -1.77
C ALA A 147 -9.74 -2.23 -2.09
N LEU A 148 -9.35 -1.00 -1.79
CA LEU A 148 -8.00 -0.50 -2.06
C LEU A 148 -7.16 -0.48 -0.79
N ASN A 149 -5.95 -1.03 -0.86
CA ASN A 149 -4.95 -0.90 0.20
C ASN A 149 -3.68 -0.25 -0.36
N ILE A 150 -3.44 1.03 -0.06
CA ILE A 150 -2.19 1.72 -0.44
C ILE A 150 -1.25 1.76 0.76
N ILE A 151 -0.08 1.13 0.64
CA ILE A 151 1.00 1.19 1.61
C ILE A 151 2.06 2.19 1.10
N VAL A 152 2.14 3.35 1.75
CA VAL A 152 3.09 4.42 1.43
C VAL A 152 4.35 4.26 2.28
N LEU A 153 5.52 4.16 1.65
CA LEU A 153 6.82 4.14 2.34
C LEU A 153 7.50 5.50 2.19
N THR A 154 7.68 6.24 3.29
CA THR A 154 8.16 7.64 3.23
C THR A 154 8.99 8.05 4.45
N ALA A 155 9.80 9.11 4.33
CA ALA A 155 10.42 9.78 5.47
C ALA A 155 9.45 10.72 6.20
N GLY A 156 8.27 11.01 5.62
CA GLY A 156 7.25 11.91 6.19
C GLY A 156 7.52 13.39 5.96
N SER A 157 8.28 13.73 4.90
CA SER A 157 8.53 15.11 4.48
C SER A 157 7.94 15.33 3.09
N PHE A 158 6.86 16.11 3.02
CA PHE A 158 6.11 16.34 1.78
C PHE A 158 6.34 17.77 1.26
N ASP A 159 6.56 17.91 -0.05
CA ASP A 159 6.76 19.21 -0.72
C ASP A 159 5.48 19.81 -1.29
N ASP A 160 4.37 19.05 -1.26
CA ASP A 160 3.04 19.45 -1.71
C ASP A 160 1.94 19.06 -0.69
N ASP A 161 0.70 19.40 -1.03
CA ASP A 161 -0.46 19.13 -0.18
C ASP A 161 -0.92 17.67 -0.27
N ILE A 162 -0.64 16.90 0.77
CA ILE A 162 -1.10 15.51 0.92
C ILE A 162 -2.52 15.40 1.50
N LYS A 163 -3.04 16.44 2.17
CA LYS A 163 -4.32 16.40 2.90
C LYS A 163 -5.51 16.41 1.95
N THR A 164 -5.52 17.35 1.01
CA THR A 164 -6.66 17.54 0.10
C THR A 164 -7.01 16.28 -0.69
N PRO A 165 -6.05 15.54 -1.29
CA PRO A 165 -6.39 14.34 -2.04
C PRO A 165 -6.96 13.21 -1.19
N LEU A 166 -6.49 13.06 0.06
CA LEU A 166 -7.02 12.10 1.03
C LEU A 166 -8.47 12.44 1.38
N ILE A 167 -8.75 13.70 1.70
CA ILE A 167 -10.10 14.19 2.01
C ILE A 167 -11.03 13.97 0.81
N GLN A 168 -10.59 14.29 -0.41
CA GLN A 168 -11.38 14.13 -1.62
C GLN A 168 -11.77 12.66 -1.84
N ALA A 169 -10.81 11.74 -1.71
CA ALA A 169 -11.09 10.32 -1.83
C ALA A 169 -12.09 9.83 -0.77
N ALA A 170 -11.90 10.23 0.50
CA ALA A 170 -12.81 9.88 1.59
C ALA A 170 -14.24 10.37 1.32
N ARG A 171 -14.40 11.64 0.88
CA ARG A 171 -15.70 12.21 0.50
C ARG A 171 -16.36 11.46 -0.64
N THR A 172 -15.63 11.17 -1.71
CA THR A 172 -16.17 10.45 -2.86
C THR A 172 -16.70 9.07 -2.46
N LEU A 173 -15.98 8.35 -1.58
CA LEU A 173 -16.43 7.06 -1.08
C LEU A 173 -17.64 7.16 -0.12
N ASP A 174 -17.72 8.21 0.71
CA ASP A 174 -18.90 8.51 1.53
C ASP A 174 -20.15 8.80 0.69
N GLU A 175 -20.01 9.65 -0.33
CA GLU A 175 -21.09 9.99 -1.26
C GLU A 175 -21.57 8.75 -2.04
N ALA A 176 -20.65 7.88 -2.43
CA ALA A 176 -20.94 6.60 -3.07
C ALA A 176 -21.52 5.54 -2.12
N LYS A 177 -21.62 5.85 -0.81
CA LYS A 177 -22.05 4.92 0.26
C LYS A 177 -21.22 3.63 0.26
N ALA A 178 -19.94 3.74 -0.06
CA ALA A 178 -19.03 2.61 -0.09
C ALA A 178 -18.84 2.02 1.31
N PRO A 179 -18.55 0.71 1.44
CA PRO A 179 -18.14 0.10 2.70
C PRO A 179 -17.02 0.89 3.38
N ILE A 180 -16.97 0.87 4.72
CA ILE A 180 -16.00 1.68 5.48
C ILE A 180 -14.54 1.29 5.16
N HIS A 181 -14.31 0.04 4.81
CA HIS A 181 -13.01 -0.53 4.46
C HIS A 181 -12.69 -0.44 2.95
N GLN A 182 -13.50 0.26 2.14
CA GLN A 182 -13.32 0.29 0.68
C GLN A 182 -11.97 0.89 0.26
N ALA A 183 -11.35 1.74 1.07
CA ALA A 183 -9.99 2.22 0.82
C ALA A 183 -9.27 2.51 2.14
N GLY A 184 -8.01 2.09 2.20
CA GLY A 184 -7.07 2.45 3.27
C GLY A 184 -5.74 2.93 2.69
N VAL A 185 -5.13 3.92 3.34
CA VAL A 185 -3.80 4.46 3.05
C VAL A 185 -2.95 4.32 4.30
N GLN A 186 -2.06 3.34 4.32
CA GLN A 186 -1.09 3.13 5.37
C GLN A 186 0.15 3.99 5.12
N LEU A 187 0.43 4.95 5.98
CA LEU A 187 1.67 5.72 5.95
C LEU A 187 2.72 5.06 6.84
N PHE A 188 3.67 4.34 6.23
CA PHE A 188 4.83 3.80 6.91
C PHE A 188 5.99 4.79 6.87
N ARG A 189 6.29 5.38 8.03
CA ARG A 189 7.33 6.39 8.20
C ARG A 189 8.66 5.77 8.60
N LEU A 190 9.68 6.05 7.80
CA LEU A 190 11.08 5.81 8.15
C LEU A 190 11.74 7.05 8.75
N GLY A 191 12.88 6.83 9.37
CA GLY A 191 13.69 7.85 10.01
C GLY A 191 13.35 8.02 11.48
N GLY A 192 14.38 8.41 12.23
CA GLY A 192 14.35 8.54 13.68
C GLY A 192 13.41 9.64 14.21
N PRO A 193 13.64 10.13 15.43
CA PRO A 193 12.76 11.10 16.05
C PRO A 193 12.86 12.47 15.35
N ASP A 194 11.88 12.77 14.49
CA ASP A 194 11.62 14.11 13.96
C ASP A 194 10.20 14.51 14.36
N LEU A 195 10.09 15.46 15.29
CA LEU A 195 8.81 15.87 15.87
C LEU A 195 7.88 16.51 14.84
N VAL A 196 8.41 17.19 13.81
CA VAL A 196 7.58 17.85 12.79
C VAL A 196 6.94 16.79 11.90
N ARG A 197 7.75 15.82 11.44
CA ARG A 197 7.27 14.70 10.61
C ARG A 197 6.29 13.83 11.39
N GLN A 198 6.60 13.55 12.66
CA GLN A 198 5.69 12.80 13.55
C GLN A 198 4.35 13.50 13.73
N LYS A 199 4.34 14.80 14.07
CA LYS A 199 3.09 15.56 14.22
C LYS A 199 2.31 15.65 12.93
N THR A 200 3.00 15.75 11.79
CA THR A 200 2.36 15.76 10.47
C THR A 200 1.60 14.47 10.25
N LEU A 201 2.24 13.31 10.43
CA LEU A 201 1.59 12.02 10.26
C LEU A 201 0.50 11.78 11.30
N GLN A 202 0.75 12.07 12.59
CA GLN A 202 -0.25 11.93 13.64
C GLN A 202 -1.52 12.72 13.32
N HIS A 203 -1.38 13.92 12.76
CA HIS A 203 -2.52 14.71 12.34
C HIS A 203 -3.26 14.11 11.12
N LEU A 204 -2.54 13.51 10.17
CA LEU A 204 -3.16 12.81 9.03
C LEU A 204 -4.00 11.62 9.48
N ASP A 205 -3.55 10.93 10.52
CA ASP A 205 -4.20 9.75 11.14
C ASP A 205 -5.40 10.17 12.01
N ASP A 206 -5.13 10.93 13.08
CA ASP A 206 -6.11 11.17 14.13
C ASP A 206 -7.11 12.28 13.79
N GLU A 207 -6.69 13.34 13.11
CA GLU A 207 -7.42 14.61 13.09
C GLU A 207 -8.02 14.95 11.73
N LEU A 208 -7.38 14.54 10.64
CA LEU A 208 -7.76 14.91 9.27
C LEU A 208 -9.22 14.60 8.94
N HIS A 209 -9.66 13.38 9.24
CA HIS A 209 -11.04 12.94 8.95
C HIS A 209 -12.08 13.67 9.81
N LYS A 210 -11.73 14.00 11.07
CA LYS A 210 -12.59 14.75 12.00
C LYS A 210 -12.79 16.18 11.51
N GLU A 211 -11.70 16.84 11.12
CA GLU A 211 -11.72 18.21 10.60
C GLU A 211 -12.48 18.29 9.27
N ALA A 212 -12.32 17.28 8.42
CA ALA A 212 -12.96 17.23 7.10
C ALA A 212 -14.43 16.76 7.14
N GLY A 213 -14.86 16.12 8.22
CA GLY A 213 -16.17 15.51 8.37
C GLY A 213 -16.38 14.29 7.46
N THR A 214 -15.36 13.45 7.29
CA THR A 214 -15.36 12.31 6.36
C THR A 214 -15.09 11.00 7.09
N ARG A 215 -15.28 9.87 6.40
CA ARG A 215 -14.67 8.60 6.81
C ARG A 215 -13.17 8.75 7.01
N ASP A 216 -12.65 7.94 7.91
CA ASP A 216 -11.22 7.83 8.15
C ASP A 216 -10.64 6.71 7.28
N ILE A 217 -9.60 7.02 6.51
CA ILE A 217 -8.95 6.12 5.56
C ILE A 217 -7.44 6.06 5.74
N VAL A 218 -6.87 6.77 6.72
CA VAL A 218 -5.43 6.87 6.92
C VAL A 218 -5.08 6.13 8.20
N ASP A 219 -3.98 5.38 8.19
CA ASP A 219 -3.35 4.88 9.41
C ASP A 219 -1.84 5.11 9.31
N THR A 220 -1.16 5.33 10.44
CA THR A 220 0.28 5.57 10.46
C THR A 220 1.04 4.53 11.27
N VAL A 221 2.17 4.11 10.72
CA VAL A 221 3.16 3.28 11.43
C VAL A 221 4.50 3.98 11.32
N THR A 222 5.18 4.16 12.45
CA THR A 222 6.55 4.67 12.48
C THR A 222 7.51 3.51 12.73
N TRP A 223 8.51 3.38 11.88
CA TRP A 223 9.65 2.49 12.12
C TRP A 223 10.57 3.08 13.20
N SER A 224 10.79 2.33 14.29
CA SER A 224 11.64 2.74 15.41
C SER A 224 13.11 2.31 15.26
N GLY A 225 13.47 1.57 14.20
CA GLY A 225 14.86 1.24 13.87
C GLY A 225 15.49 0.13 14.73
N HIS A 226 14.70 -0.72 15.38
CA HIS A 226 15.24 -1.80 16.22
C HIS A 226 15.58 -3.06 15.40
N GLY A 227 16.71 -3.02 14.70
CA GLY A 227 17.36 -4.20 14.11
C GLY A 227 16.70 -4.74 12.83
N THR A 228 17.20 -5.90 12.37
CA THR A 228 16.76 -6.57 11.12
C THR A 228 15.48 -7.41 11.29
N SER A 229 14.94 -7.49 12.51
CA SER A 229 13.87 -8.41 12.88
C SER A 229 12.59 -7.64 13.20
N MET A 230 11.78 -7.37 12.17
CA MET A 230 10.38 -6.99 12.34
C MET A 230 9.56 -8.19 12.81
N SER A 231 8.71 -8.02 13.83
CA SER A 231 7.80 -9.09 14.29
C SER A 231 6.65 -9.32 13.33
N ASP A 232 5.95 -10.44 13.47
CA ASP A 232 4.76 -10.76 12.69
C ASP A 232 3.63 -9.74 12.93
N ASP A 233 3.46 -9.28 14.18
CA ASP A 233 2.49 -8.23 14.53
C ASP A 233 2.81 -6.87 13.89
N GLU A 234 4.09 -6.48 13.87
CA GLU A 234 4.53 -5.26 13.19
C GLU A 234 4.25 -5.35 11.69
N LEU A 235 4.50 -6.52 11.09
CA LEU A 235 4.23 -6.75 9.68
C LEU A 235 2.73 -6.70 9.37
N LEU A 236 1.88 -7.34 10.18
CA LEU A 236 0.43 -7.25 10.04
C LEU A 236 -0.03 -5.80 10.15
N LYS A 237 0.49 -5.05 11.12
CA LYS A 237 0.14 -3.64 11.28
C LYS A 237 0.52 -2.82 10.04
N ILE A 238 1.69 -3.05 9.46
CA ILE A 238 2.15 -2.36 8.24
C ILE A 238 1.28 -2.71 7.04
N VAL A 239 0.83 -3.95 6.94
CA VAL A 239 0.16 -4.44 5.73
C VAL A 239 -1.35 -4.18 5.79
N LEU A 240 -1.95 -4.16 6.99
CA LEU A 240 -3.40 -4.15 7.18
C LEU A 240 -3.95 -3.01 8.04
N GLY A 241 -3.11 -2.23 8.73
CA GLY A 241 -3.56 -1.24 9.72
C GLY A 241 -4.58 -0.25 9.17
N ALA A 242 -4.38 0.25 7.94
CA ALA A 242 -5.27 1.21 7.31
C ALA A 242 -6.62 0.63 6.82
N VAL A 243 -6.69 -0.69 6.61
CA VAL A 243 -7.90 -1.36 6.07
C VAL A 243 -8.65 -2.19 7.12
N ILE A 244 -7.99 -2.57 8.21
CA ILE A 244 -8.56 -3.32 9.34
C ILE A 244 -8.31 -2.55 10.64
N LYS A 245 -9.28 -1.70 11.02
CA LYS A 245 -9.16 -0.80 12.18
C LYS A 245 -9.24 -1.48 13.55
N LYS A 246 -9.75 -2.71 13.58
CA LYS A 246 -9.80 -3.56 14.78
C LYS A 246 -9.53 -4.99 14.34
N ILE A 247 -8.34 -5.49 14.63
CA ILE A 247 -7.99 -6.90 14.43
C ILE A 247 -8.96 -7.81 15.23
N ASP A 248 -9.47 -7.32 16.37
CA ASP A 248 -10.44 -8.01 17.23
C ASP A 248 -11.85 -8.14 16.64
N VAL A 249 -12.19 -7.35 15.61
CA VAL A 249 -13.50 -7.43 14.92
C VAL A 249 -13.31 -8.28 13.67
N ARG A 250 -12.96 -9.54 13.91
CA ARG A 250 -12.63 -10.56 12.90
C ARG A 250 -13.78 -10.75 11.91
N ALA A 251 -13.46 -10.80 10.60
CA ALA A 251 -14.11 -11.44 9.44
C ALA A 251 -15.66 -11.49 9.30
N ALA A 252 -16.41 -11.73 10.38
CA ALA A 252 -17.86 -11.83 10.44
C ALA A 252 -18.58 -10.50 10.13
N GLU A 253 -18.04 -9.35 10.54
CA GLU A 253 -18.62 -8.03 10.19
C GLU A 253 -18.26 -7.57 8.78
N LEU A 254 -17.15 -8.08 8.25
CA LEU A 254 -16.64 -7.67 6.96
C LEU A 254 -17.45 -8.25 5.80
N HIS A 255 -18.27 -9.30 6.02
CA HIS A 255 -19.00 -10.03 4.96
C HIS A 255 -18.15 -10.28 3.71
N LEU A 256 -16.83 -10.40 3.90
CA LEU A 256 -15.88 -10.55 2.82
C LEU A 256 -15.96 -12.01 2.40
N ASP A 257 -16.63 -12.24 1.29
CA ASP A 257 -16.64 -13.54 0.66
C ASP A 257 -15.23 -13.82 0.13
N GLU A 258 -14.44 -14.57 0.90
CA GLU A 258 -13.07 -14.98 0.55
C GLU A 258 -13.02 -15.81 -0.76
N ALA A 259 -14.18 -16.28 -1.25
CA ALA A 259 -14.33 -16.98 -2.51
C ALA A 259 -14.77 -16.08 -3.68
N ALA A 260 -15.23 -14.85 -3.42
CA ALA A 260 -15.70 -13.95 -4.46
C ALA A 260 -14.53 -13.34 -5.23
N THR A 261 -14.46 -13.61 -6.53
CA THR A 261 -13.60 -12.89 -7.45
C THR A 261 -14.14 -11.46 -7.57
N THR A 262 -13.52 -10.50 -6.88
CA THR A 262 -13.90 -9.09 -7.00
C THR A 262 -13.58 -8.61 -8.41
N THR A 263 -14.55 -7.98 -9.06
CA THR A 263 -14.33 -7.36 -10.39
C THR A 263 -13.32 -6.24 -10.22
N ARG A 264 -12.19 -6.33 -10.91
CA ARG A 264 -11.15 -5.28 -10.94
C ARG A 264 -11.16 -4.59 -12.29
N ALA A 265 -10.96 -3.27 -12.29
CA ALA A 265 -10.94 -2.51 -13.55
C ALA A 265 -9.73 -2.98 -14.39
N ASP A 266 -9.99 -3.34 -15.66
CA ASP A 266 -9.02 -4.01 -16.54
C ASP A 266 -7.63 -3.37 -16.49
N ARG A 267 -6.66 -4.22 -16.13
CA ARG A 267 -5.24 -3.93 -16.13
C ARG A 267 -4.67 -4.51 -17.42
N GLU A 268 -4.84 -3.81 -18.54
CA GLU A 268 -4.26 -4.28 -19.81
C GLU A 268 -2.77 -4.58 -19.60
N TYR A 269 -2.39 -5.84 -19.86
CA TYR A 269 -1.04 -6.36 -19.70
C TYR A 269 -0.09 -5.54 -20.57
N ASP A 270 0.76 -4.70 -19.96
CA ASP A 270 1.80 -3.95 -20.67
C ASP A 270 3.11 -4.71 -20.52
N GLU A 271 3.47 -5.48 -21.56
CA GLU A 271 4.73 -6.25 -21.62
C GLU A 271 5.97 -5.37 -21.33
N GLY A 272 5.90 -4.05 -21.55
CA GLY A 272 6.99 -3.11 -21.28
C GLY A 272 7.18 -2.75 -19.80
N ASN A 273 6.19 -3.03 -18.95
CA ASN A 273 6.19 -2.74 -17.52
C ASN A 273 6.28 -3.98 -16.62
N VAL A 274 6.29 -5.17 -17.24
CA VAL A 274 6.57 -6.44 -16.56
C VAL A 274 8.06 -6.52 -16.25
N ILE A 275 8.38 -6.87 -15.00
CA ILE A 275 9.75 -6.99 -14.49
C ILE A 275 10.51 -8.16 -15.14
#